data_AF-A0A501WIM0-F1
#
_entry.id   AF-A0A501WIM0-F1
#
_cell.length_a   1.000
_cell.length_b   1.000
_cell.length_c   1.000
_cell.angle_alpha   90.00
_cell.angle_beta   90.00
_cell.angle_gamma   90.00
#
_symmetry.space_group_name_H-M   'P 1'
#
loop_
_entity.id
_entity.type
_entity.pdbx_description
1 polymer ?
#
loop_
_entity_poly.entity_id
_entity_poly.type
_entity_poly.pdbx_seq_one_letter_code
_entity_poly.pdbx_strand_id
1 'polypeptide(L)'
;MHKFDKANFSNHANVVLRLEKKRKTLQNLLVSLVFDYANKISGTYSNDDFIELRNSITLRLENIFYHYDLLASINVSDEEIITNEIISPLVTPQIAIKQDFLFDSIVFNTLSLFDYTSCLIKYIIETNKQKKKLLWTQLIRTARGTNNFKETSLAKLLVELDKKWVFVLGEYRAELIHYNDDFVSDGLKYYPVESKYIIHISAPSSLKKHFREFKQVENSDANINQVTLWIIENSIECIIDIMEELRTYFDTVRKVPVGKEVYTFRKGS
;
A
#
# COMPACT_ATOMS: atom_id res chain seq x y z
N MET A 1 -3.42 8.93 -7.90
CA MET A 1 -3.03 7.65 -8.54
C MET A 1 -2.14 7.92 -9.73
N HIS A 2 -0.91 7.46 -9.64
CA HIS A 2 0.11 7.60 -10.65
C HIS A 2 0.01 6.47 -11.68
N LYS A 3 0.01 6.85 -12.96
CA LYS A 3 0.24 5.88 -14.04
C LYS A 3 1.58 5.20 -13.80
N PHE A 4 1.65 3.90 -14.05
CA PHE A 4 2.94 3.22 -14.07
C PHE A 4 3.78 3.79 -15.22
N ASP A 5 4.99 4.22 -14.88
CA ASP A 5 5.98 4.73 -15.82
C ASP A 5 7.33 4.17 -15.38
N LYS A 6 7.87 3.25 -16.18
CA LYS A 6 9.15 2.58 -15.91
C LYS A 6 10.24 3.59 -15.54
N ALA A 7 10.35 4.71 -16.26
CA ALA A 7 11.38 5.71 -16.01
C ALA A 7 11.29 6.31 -14.59
N ASN A 8 10.07 6.48 -14.06
CA ASN A 8 9.85 7.00 -12.72
C ASN A 8 10.19 5.99 -11.62
N PHE A 9 10.31 4.71 -11.95
CA PHE A 9 10.66 3.62 -11.03
C PHE A 9 12.04 3.00 -11.28
N SER A 10 12.75 3.42 -12.33
CA SER A 10 14.09 2.92 -12.65
C SER A 10 15.17 3.37 -11.66
N ASN A 11 15.08 4.60 -11.11
CA ASN A 11 16.04 5.06 -10.11
C ASN A 11 15.58 4.65 -8.71
N HIS A 12 16.00 3.45 -8.30
CA HIS A 12 15.61 2.85 -7.02
C HIS A 12 15.84 3.78 -5.81
N ALA A 13 17.01 4.40 -5.69
CA ALA A 13 17.33 5.28 -4.57
C ALA A 13 16.37 6.48 -4.47
N ASN A 14 16.06 7.13 -5.60
CA ASN A 14 15.12 8.26 -5.63
C ASN A 14 13.70 7.84 -5.26
N VAL A 15 13.26 6.66 -5.71
CA VAL A 15 11.92 6.15 -5.40
C VAL A 15 11.81 5.80 -3.93
N VAL A 16 12.81 5.10 -3.37
CA VAL A 16 12.85 4.76 -1.94
C VAL A 16 12.82 6.03 -1.08
N LEU A 17 13.61 7.05 -1.42
CA LEU A 17 13.57 8.35 -0.73
C LEU A 17 12.20 9.02 -0.80
N ARG A 18 11.50 8.90 -1.94
CA ARG A 18 10.14 9.43 -2.13
C ARG A 18 9.12 8.67 -1.28
N LEU A 19 9.22 7.34 -1.24
CA LEU A 19 8.37 6.48 -0.41
C LEU A 19 8.57 6.73 1.09
N GLU A 20 9.81 6.90 1.55
CA GLU A 20 10.11 7.22 2.94
C GLU A 20 9.49 8.56 3.38
N LYS A 21 9.51 9.57 2.48
CA LYS A 21 8.78 10.83 2.74
C LYS A 21 7.29 10.59 2.89
N LYS A 22 6.67 9.79 2.02
CA LYS A 22 5.23 9.46 2.09
C LYS A 22 4.89 8.64 3.33
N ARG A 23 5.73 7.66 3.70
CA ARG A 23 5.62 6.87 4.94
C ARG A 23 5.59 7.79 6.16
N LYS A 24 6.55 8.71 6.26
CA LYS A 24 6.61 9.70 7.34
C LYS A 24 5.38 10.61 7.36
N THR A 25 4.91 11.06 6.20
CA THR A 25 3.67 11.84 6.09
C THR A 25 2.48 11.07 6.65
N LEU A 26 2.31 9.81 6.24
CA LEU A 26 1.22 8.97 6.72
C LEU A 26 1.32 8.71 8.23
N GLN A 27 2.51 8.40 8.76
CA GLN A 27 2.72 8.24 10.19
C GLN A 27 2.33 9.51 10.97
N ASN A 28 2.72 10.69 10.49
CA ASN A 28 2.37 11.98 11.10
C ASN A 28 0.85 12.24 11.06
N LEU A 29 0.18 11.90 9.96
CA LEU A 29 -1.27 12.01 9.83
C LEU A 29 -1.99 11.08 10.82
N LEU A 30 -1.51 9.83 10.95
CA LEU A 30 -2.06 8.86 11.90
C LEU A 30 -1.92 9.32 13.35
N VAL A 31 -0.78 9.92 13.71
CA VAL A 31 -0.59 10.54 15.03
C VAL A 31 -1.53 11.74 15.21
N SER A 32 -1.62 12.61 14.21
CA SER A 32 -2.48 13.80 14.24
C SER A 32 -3.95 13.42 14.40
N LEU A 33 -4.40 12.34 13.75
CA LEU A 33 -5.75 11.81 13.86
C LEU A 33 -6.13 11.41 15.28
N VAL A 34 -5.18 10.94 16.10
CA VAL A 34 -5.44 10.63 17.52
C VAL A 34 -5.82 11.90 18.27
N PHE A 35 -5.07 12.98 18.06
CA PHE A 35 -5.35 14.28 18.68
C PHE A 35 -6.65 14.89 18.15
N ASP A 36 -6.88 14.83 16.84
CA ASP A 36 -8.12 15.32 16.25
C ASP A 36 -9.33 14.53 16.74
N TYR A 37 -9.23 13.21 16.87
CA TYR A 37 -10.30 12.38 17.41
C TYR A 37 -10.60 12.73 18.88
N ALA A 38 -9.55 12.89 19.71
CA ALA A 38 -9.73 13.31 21.10
C ALA A 38 -10.39 14.69 21.22
N ASN A 39 -9.92 15.65 20.41
CA ASN A 39 -10.36 17.03 20.45
C ASN A 39 -11.71 17.30 19.79
N LYS A 40 -12.11 16.48 18.82
CA LYS A 40 -13.34 16.72 18.03
C LYS A 40 -14.43 15.70 18.35
N ILE A 41 -14.09 14.47 18.72
CA ILE A 41 -15.05 13.36 18.82
C ILE A 41 -15.19 12.80 20.25
N SER A 42 -14.11 12.37 20.90
CA SER A 42 -14.23 11.66 22.19
C SER A 42 -14.27 12.58 23.41
N GLY A 43 -13.55 13.71 23.39
CA GLY A 43 -13.41 14.57 24.56
C GLY A 43 -12.59 13.95 25.70
N THR A 44 -11.78 12.93 25.40
CA THR A 44 -10.98 12.19 26.39
C THR A 44 -9.52 12.04 25.97
N TYR A 45 -8.61 12.03 26.96
CA TYR A 45 -7.19 11.77 26.74
C TYR A 45 -6.92 10.30 26.36
N SER A 46 -7.67 9.37 26.94
CA SER A 46 -7.55 7.93 26.70
C SER A 46 -8.58 7.47 25.68
N ASN A 47 -8.09 6.87 24.59
CA ASN A 47 -8.94 6.15 23.65
C ASN A 47 -8.22 4.91 23.11
N ASP A 48 -8.10 3.91 23.98
CA ASP A 48 -7.27 2.73 23.73
C ASP A 48 -7.70 1.99 22.46
N ASP A 49 -9.00 1.89 22.19
CA ASP A 49 -9.51 1.28 20.96
C ASP A 49 -9.10 2.04 19.70
N PHE A 50 -9.22 3.37 19.69
CA PHE A 50 -8.82 4.19 18.54
C PHE A 50 -7.30 4.12 18.33
N ILE A 51 -6.53 4.17 19.42
CA ILE A 51 -5.08 4.06 19.39
C ILE A 51 -4.65 2.68 18.90
N GLU A 52 -5.32 1.60 19.34
CA GLU A 52 -5.09 0.22 18.89
C GLU A 52 -5.34 0.08 17.38
N LEU A 53 -6.45 0.62 16.87
CA LEU A 53 -6.77 0.61 15.45
C LEU A 53 -5.72 1.39 14.64
N ARG A 54 -5.33 2.58 15.11
CA ARG A 54 -4.26 3.38 14.52
C ARG A 54 -2.94 2.62 14.50
N ASN A 55 -2.55 2.02 15.61
CA ASN A 55 -1.31 1.25 15.72
C ASN A 55 -1.33 0.03 14.79
N SER A 56 -2.49 -0.58 14.57
CA SER A 56 -2.63 -1.70 13.63
C SER A 56 -2.39 -1.26 12.18
N ILE A 57 -2.86 -0.06 11.80
CA ILE A 57 -2.54 0.55 10.49
C ILE A 57 -1.05 0.80 10.38
N THR A 58 -0.43 1.40 11.40
CA THR A 58 1.03 1.60 11.44
C THR A 58 1.76 0.28 11.28
N LEU A 59 1.43 -0.75 12.05
CA LEU A 59 2.07 -2.06 11.96
C LEU A 59 1.98 -2.66 10.54
N ARG A 60 0.84 -2.52 9.86
CA ARG A 60 0.70 -3.01 8.48
C ARG A 60 1.55 -2.23 7.50
N LEU A 61 1.65 -0.91 7.66
CA LEU A 61 2.55 -0.08 6.88
C LEU A 61 4.01 -0.54 7.09
N GLU A 62 4.43 -0.73 8.33
CA GLU A 62 5.78 -1.20 8.66
C GLU A 62 6.06 -2.59 8.07
N ASN A 63 5.08 -3.50 8.09
CA ASN A 63 5.22 -4.81 7.46
C ASN A 63 5.42 -4.73 5.93
N ILE A 64 4.76 -3.79 5.24
CA ILE A 64 4.95 -3.57 3.80
C ILE A 64 6.41 -3.19 3.54
N PHE A 65 6.94 -2.21 4.28
CA PHE A 65 8.32 -1.76 4.12
C PHE A 65 9.33 -2.85 4.52
N TYR A 66 9.07 -3.59 5.61
CA TYR A 66 9.94 -4.70 6.01
C TYR A 66 10.06 -5.77 4.92
N HIS A 67 8.95 -6.19 4.31
CA HIS A 67 8.99 -7.18 3.22
C HIS A 67 9.59 -6.60 1.94
N TYR A 68 9.41 -5.30 1.71
CA TYR A 68 10.08 -4.61 0.62
C TYR A 68 11.59 -4.59 0.79
N ASP A 69 12.10 -4.30 1.99
CA ASP A 69 13.53 -4.30 2.28
C ASP A 69 14.13 -5.70 2.05
N LEU A 70 13.40 -6.76 2.44
CA LEU A 70 13.78 -8.14 2.12
C LEU A 70 13.82 -8.37 0.61
N LEU A 71 12.81 -7.92 -0.15
CA LEU A 71 12.77 -8.06 -1.60
C LEU A 71 13.95 -7.34 -2.25
N ALA A 72 14.20 -6.09 -1.85
CA ALA A 72 15.30 -5.28 -2.35
C ALA A 72 16.67 -5.92 -2.04
N SER A 73 16.83 -6.54 -0.88
CA SER A 73 18.09 -7.21 -0.49
C SER A 73 18.44 -8.44 -1.35
N ILE A 74 17.45 -9.03 -2.01
CA ILE A 74 17.63 -10.19 -2.91
C ILE A 74 17.36 -9.82 -4.38
N ASN A 75 17.14 -8.55 -4.67
CA ASN A 75 16.83 -8.09 -6.02
C ASN A 75 18.09 -7.96 -6.85
N VAL A 76 18.35 -8.95 -7.70
CA VAL A 76 19.44 -8.95 -8.70
C VAL A 76 18.95 -8.60 -10.11
N SER A 77 17.69 -8.18 -10.24
CA SER A 77 17.08 -7.89 -11.55
C SER A 77 17.83 -6.76 -12.23
N ASP A 78 18.28 -7.02 -13.47
CA ASP A 78 19.05 -6.11 -14.30
C ASP A 78 20.46 -5.79 -13.76
N GLU A 79 20.96 -6.57 -12.79
CA GLU A 79 22.35 -6.48 -12.33
C GLU A 79 23.30 -7.22 -13.28
N GLU A 80 24.46 -6.59 -13.52
CA GLU A 80 25.54 -7.17 -14.30
C GLU A 80 26.47 -7.96 -13.39
N ILE A 81 26.49 -9.29 -13.58
CA ILE A 81 27.41 -10.17 -12.85
C ILE A 81 28.58 -10.48 -13.77
N ILE A 82 29.74 -9.90 -13.46
CA ILE A 82 31.01 -10.21 -14.12
C ILE A 82 31.68 -11.32 -13.32
N THR A 83 31.76 -12.52 -13.90
CA THR A 83 32.38 -13.68 -13.25
C THR A 83 32.97 -14.63 -14.28
N ASN A 84 34.08 -15.26 -13.91
CA ASN A 84 34.69 -16.33 -14.69
C ASN A 84 34.09 -17.71 -14.35
N GLU A 85 33.19 -17.77 -13.35
CA GLU A 85 32.53 -19.00 -12.92
C GLU A 85 31.21 -19.22 -13.66
N ILE A 86 30.90 -20.49 -13.96
CA ILE A 86 29.63 -20.87 -14.56
C ILE A 86 28.53 -20.72 -13.51
N ILE A 87 27.61 -19.76 -13.73
CA ILE A 87 26.41 -19.62 -12.89
C ILE A 87 25.51 -20.83 -13.11
N SER A 88 25.12 -21.50 -12.03
CA SER A 88 24.18 -22.62 -12.10
C SER A 88 22.84 -22.15 -12.67
N PRO A 89 22.24 -22.89 -13.62
CA PRO A 89 20.94 -22.55 -14.20
C PRO A 89 19.79 -22.57 -13.17
N LEU A 90 20.03 -23.12 -11.98
CA LEU A 90 19.05 -23.14 -10.88
C LEU A 90 19.03 -21.85 -10.05
N VAL A 91 20.02 -20.97 -10.19
CA VAL A 91 20.12 -19.74 -9.39
C VAL A 91 18.98 -18.79 -9.75
N THR A 92 18.71 -18.58 -11.03
CA THR A 92 17.70 -17.64 -11.52
C THR A 92 16.28 -18.05 -11.08
N PRO A 93 15.85 -19.32 -11.24
CA PRO A 93 14.54 -19.76 -10.74
C PRO A 93 14.41 -19.67 -9.21
N GLN A 94 15.48 -19.97 -8.46
CA GLN A 94 15.44 -19.88 -6.99
C GLN A 94 15.25 -18.44 -6.50
N ILE A 95 15.91 -17.48 -7.14
CA ILE A 95 15.75 -16.07 -6.80
C ILE A 95 14.35 -15.59 -7.20
N ALA A 96 13.89 -15.96 -8.40
CA ALA A 96 12.56 -15.64 -8.90
C ALA A 96 11.47 -16.08 -7.91
N ILE A 97 11.50 -17.35 -7.47
CA ILE A 97 10.56 -17.89 -6.47
C ILE A 97 10.58 -17.07 -5.17
N LYS A 98 11.76 -16.74 -4.64
CA LYS A 98 11.86 -15.94 -3.40
C LYS A 98 11.28 -14.53 -3.58
N GLN A 99 11.54 -13.90 -4.72
CA GLN A 99 11.02 -12.58 -5.03
C GLN A 99 9.49 -12.62 -5.19
N ASP A 100 8.95 -13.66 -5.82
CA ASP A 100 7.51 -13.89 -5.96
C ASP A 100 6.80 -13.98 -4.60
N PHE A 101 7.33 -14.80 -3.69
CA PHE A 101 6.79 -14.94 -2.33
C PHE A 101 6.78 -13.60 -1.56
N LEU A 102 7.85 -12.82 -1.68
CA LEU A 102 7.94 -11.52 -1.03
C LEU A 102 6.96 -10.52 -1.67
N PHE A 103 6.82 -10.56 -2.99
CA PHE A 103 5.87 -9.74 -3.70
C PHE A 103 4.41 -10.04 -3.30
N ASP A 104 3.97 -11.31 -3.26
CA ASP A 104 2.64 -11.66 -2.75
C ASP A 104 2.46 -11.21 -1.30
N SER A 105 3.47 -11.38 -0.45
CA SER A 105 3.42 -10.89 0.94
C SER A 105 3.21 -9.37 1.02
N ILE A 106 3.85 -8.60 0.14
CA ILE A 106 3.67 -7.15 0.05
C ILE A 106 2.24 -6.80 -0.41
N VAL A 107 1.72 -7.47 -1.44
CA VAL A 107 0.34 -7.27 -1.91
C VAL A 107 -0.68 -7.63 -0.81
N PHE A 108 -0.46 -8.73 -0.10
CA PHE A 108 -1.28 -9.13 1.04
C PHE A 108 -1.28 -8.10 2.17
N ASN A 109 -0.11 -7.63 2.60
CA ASN A 109 -0.02 -6.62 3.66
C ASN A 109 -0.60 -5.28 3.21
N THR A 110 -0.52 -4.96 1.92
CA THR A 110 -1.16 -3.79 1.31
C THR A 110 -2.68 -3.87 1.38
N LEU A 111 -3.31 -4.98 0.99
CA LEU A 111 -4.76 -5.14 1.14
C LEU A 111 -5.18 -5.15 2.61
N SER A 112 -4.38 -5.77 3.48
CA SER A 112 -4.62 -5.72 4.93
C SER A 112 -4.60 -4.28 5.46
N LEU A 113 -3.71 -3.41 4.98
CA LEU A 113 -3.67 -1.99 5.36
C LEU A 113 -5.03 -1.30 5.12
N PHE A 114 -5.71 -1.61 4.01
CA PHE A 114 -7.06 -1.11 3.73
C PHE A 114 -8.13 -1.70 4.67
N ASP A 115 -8.03 -2.98 5.04
CA ASP A 115 -8.94 -3.60 6.03
C ASP A 115 -8.81 -2.96 7.41
N TYR A 116 -7.59 -2.71 7.89
CA TYR A 116 -7.38 -2.03 9.18
C TYR A 116 -7.81 -0.56 9.12
N THR A 117 -7.60 0.10 8.00
CA THR A 117 -8.14 1.44 7.74
C THR A 117 -9.67 1.42 7.79
N SER A 118 -10.30 0.37 7.27
CA SER A 118 -11.76 0.21 7.34
C SER A 118 -12.28 0.03 8.75
N CYS A 119 -11.54 -0.71 9.58
CA CYS A 119 -11.86 -0.86 10.99
C CYS A 119 -11.83 0.50 11.72
N LEU A 120 -10.83 1.35 11.43
CA LEU A 120 -10.74 2.71 11.99
C LEU A 120 -11.92 3.58 11.55
N ILE A 121 -12.22 3.62 10.25
CA ILE A 121 -13.33 4.42 9.71
C ILE A 121 -14.66 3.95 10.30
N LYS A 122 -14.89 2.64 10.37
CA LYS A 122 -16.08 2.09 11.01
C LYS A 122 -16.24 2.57 12.45
N TYR A 123 -15.16 2.48 13.22
CA TYR A 123 -15.17 2.89 14.62
C TYR A 123 -15.58 4.36 14.82
N ILE A 124 -15.33 5.19 13.80
CA ILE A 124 -15.71 6.60 13.77
C ILE A 124 -17.18 6.78 13.39
N ILE A 125 -17.63 6.13 12.32
CA ILE A 125 -18.96 6.36 11.75
C ILE A 125 -20.08 5.60 12.48
N GLU A 126 -19.77 4.47 13.13
CA GLU A 126 -20.75 3.67 13.85
C GLU A 126 -20.80 4.04 15.34
N THR A 127 -22.01 4.18 15.87
CA THR A 127 -22.25 4.38 17.30
C THR A 127 -22.03 3.11 18.12
N ASN A 128 -22.21 1.93 17.52
CA ASN A 128 -21.99 0.65 18.18
C ASN A 128 -20.55 0.15 17.99
N LYS A 129 -19.69 0.46 18.96
CA LYS A 129 -18.26 0.12 18.96
C LYS A 129 -17.96 -1.37 19.18
N GLN A 130 -18.96 -2.23 19.40
CA GLN A 130 -18.75 -3.65 19.74
C GLN A 130 -18.21 -4.50 18.58
N LYS A 131 -18.30 -4.05 17.32
CA LYS A 131 -17.77 -4.77 16.15
C LYS A 131 -16.58 -4.04 15.52
N LYS A 132 -15.39 -4.20 16.11
CA LYS A 132 -14.13 -3.59 15.62
C LYS A 132 -13.72 -4.05 14.21
N LYS A 133 -14.13 -5.24 13.77
CA LYS A 133 -13.72 -5.81 12.48
C LYS A 133 -14.65 -5.41 11.36
N LEU A 134 -14.08 -4.90 10.27
CA LEU A 134 -14.75 -4.59 9.01
C LEU A 134 -13.77 -4.77 7.87
N LEU A 135 -14.13 -5.63 6.92
CA LEU A 135 -13.36 -5.76 5.67
C LEU A 135 -13.60 -4.53 4.80
N TRP A 136 -12.64 -4.20 3.95
CA TRP A 136 -12.73 -3.09 3.00
C TRP A 136 -14.00 -3.17 2.15
N THR A 137 -14.32 -4.33 1.60
CA THR A 137 -15.54 -4.55 0.80
C THR A 137 -16.82 -4.24 1.56
N GLN A 138 -16.84 -4.48 2.87
CA GLN A 138 -17.98 -4.17 3.73
C GLN A 138 -18.09 -2.66 3.98
N LEU A 139 -16.96 -1.95 4.16
CA LEU A 139 -16.95 -0.48 4.24
C LEU A 139 -17.47 0.14 2.96
N ILE A 140 -17.03 -0.34 1.81
CA ILE A 140 -17.47 0.17 0.52
C ILE A 140 -18.97 -0.03 0.31
N ARG A 141 -19.52 -1.17 0.74
CA ARG A 141 -20.97 -1.38 0.74
C ARG A 141 -21.69 -0.35 1.63
N THR A 142 -21.15 -0.05 2.81
CA THR A 142 -21.67 0.99 3.70
C THR A 142 -21.60 2.38 3.04
N ALA A 143 -20.49 2.70 2.37
CA ALA A 143 -20.29 3.97 1.66
C ALA A 143 -21.24 4.13 0.45
N ARG A 144 -21.70 3.03 -0.17
CA ARG A 144 -22.65 3.04 -1.30
C ARG A 144 -24.12 2.98 -0.87
N GLY A 145 -24.41 2.73 0.41
CA GLY A 145 -25.73 2.33 0.91
C GLY A 145 -26.82 3.40 0.86
N THR A 146 -27.59 3.53 1.94
CA THR A 146 -28.69 4.52 2.06
C THR A 146 -28.58 5.35 3.34
N ASN A 147 -27.48 5.23 4.08
CA ASN A 147 -27.25 5.98 5.30
C ASN A 147 -26.71 7.40 5.01
N ASN A 148 -26.71 8.26 6.04
CA ASN A 148 -26.16 9.62 5.93
C ASN A 148 -24.67 9.64 5.57
N PHE A 149 -23.93 8.55 5.83
CA PHE A 149 -22.52 8.46 5.51
C PHE A 149 -22.26 8.51 4.00
N LYS A 150 -23.10 7.89 3.17
CA LYS A 150 -22.97 7.92 1.70
C LYS A 150 -22.82 9.32 1.11
N GLU A 151 -23.54 10.30 1.66
CA GLU A 151 -23.58 11.65 1.10
C GLU A 151 -22.30 12.46 1.41
N THR A 152 -21.46 11.95 2.31
CA THR A 152 -20.22 12.58 2.73
C THR A 152 -19.16 12.52 1.63
N SER A 153 -18.26 13.50 1.62
CA SER A 153 -17.08 13.51 0.76
C SER A 153 -16.16 12.31 1.03
N LEU A 154 -16.03 11.89 2.29
CA LEU A 154 -15.29 10.68 2.65
C LEU A 154 -15.86 9.42 1.98
N ALA A 155 -17.17 9.19 2.03
CA ALA A 155 -17.76 8.03 1.36
C ALA A 155 -17.55 8.04 -0.15
N LYS A 156 -17.65 9.21 -0.78
CA LYS A 156 -17.40 9.39 -2.22
C LYS A 156 -15.95 9.06 -2.58
N LEU A 157 -14.99 9.57 -1.79
CA LEU A 157 -13.56 9.27 -1.95
C LEU A 157 -13.29 7.76 -1.82
N LEU A 158 -13.83 7.11 -0.78
CA LEU A 158 -13.64 5.66 -0.57
C LEU A 158 -14.14 4.84 -1.76
N VAL A 159 -15.32 5.16 -2.30
CA VAL A 159 -15.88 4.47 -3.47
C VAL A 159 -15.04 4.69 -4.73
N GLU A 160 -14.49 5.89 -4.88
CA GLU A 160 -13.60 6.22 -6.00
C GLU A 160 -12.28 5.44 -5.92
N LEU A 161 -11.61 5.46 -4.75
CA LEU A 161 -10.35 4.76 -4.52
C LEU A 161 -10.52 3.25 -4.63
N ASP A 162 -11.63 2.70 -4.13
CA ASP A 162 -11.97 1.29 -4.32
C ASP A 162 -12.01 0.91 -5.79
N LYS A 163 -12.79 1.64 -6.59
CA LYS A 163 -12.98 1.37 -8.01
C LYS A 163 -11.68 1.51 -8.80
N LYS A 164 -10.84 2.49 -8.47
CA LYS A 164 -9.61 2.79 -9.21
C LYS A 164 -8.44 1.88 -8.79
N TRP A 165 -8.41 1.46 -7.53
CA TRP A 165 -7.23 0.83 -6.95
C TRP A 165 -7.53 -0.45 -6.19
N VAL A 166 -8.21 -0.35 -5.04
CA VAL A 166 -8.24 -1.42 -4.04
C VAL A 166 -8.94 -2.66 -4.57
N PHE A 167 -10.06 -2.48 -5.30
CA PHE A 167 -10.76 -3.57 -5.95
C PHE A 167 -9.86 -4.28 -6.97
N VAL A 168 -9.16 -3.50 -7.81
CA VAL A 168 -8.28 -4.05 -8.87
C VAL A 168 -7.11 -4.83 -8.26
N LEU A 169 -6.50 -4.30 -7.19
CA LEU A 169 -5.44 -5.00 -6.45
C LEU A 169 -5.95 -6.28 -5.77
N GLY A 170 -7.19 -6.26 -5.28
CA GLY A 170 -7.86 -7.42 -4.70
C GLY A 170 -8.11 -8.53 -5.71
N GLU A 171 -8.64 -8.18 -6.89
CA GLU A 171 -8.86 -9.13 -7.99
C GLU A 171 -7.54 -9.72 -8.48
N TYR A 172 -6.48 -8.90 -8.61
CA TYR A 172 -5.14 -9.38 -8.95
C TYR A 172 -4.64 -10.42 -7.95
N ARG A 173 -4.71 -10.13 -6.64
CA ARG A 173 -4.27 -11.07 -5.61
C ARG A 173 -5.10 -12.36 -5.61
N ALA A 174 -6.41 -12.27 -5.88
CA ALA A 174 -7.24 -13.45 -6.00
C ALA A 174 -6.76 -14.36 -7.15
N GLU A 175 -6.37 -13.77 -8.28
CA GLU A 175 -5.77 -14.53 -9.40
C GLU A 175 -4.46 -15.21 -8.98
N LEU A 176 -3.55 -14.49 -8.31
CA LEU A 176 -2.27 -15.04 -7.82
C LEU A 176 -2.46 -16.28 -6.93
N ILE A 177 -3.46 -16.28 -6.04
CA ILE A 177 -3.70 -17.40 -5.12
C ILE A 177 -4.32 -18.60 -5.83
N HIS A 178 -5.11 -18.37 -6.88
CA HIS A 178 -5.92 -19.41 -7.52
C HIS A 178 -5.30 -20.02 -8.77
N TYR A 179 -4.39 -19.30 -9.44
CA TYR A 179 -3.77 -19.75 -10.67
C TYR A 179 -2.26 -19.90 -10.49
N ASN A 180 -1.80 -21.14 -10.33
CA ASN A 180 -0.39 -21.52 -10.17
C ASN A 180 0.51 -21.22 -11.39
N ASP A 181 0.03 -20.51 -12.40
CA ASP A 181 0.78 -20.28 -13.65
C ASP A 181 1.25 -18.82 -13.80
N ASP A 182 0.97 -17.94 -12.82
CA ASP A 182 1.33 -16.52 -12.87
C ASP A 182 2.48 -16.18 -11.90
N PHE A 183 3.58 -16.90 -12.03
CA PHE A 183 4.83 -16.57 -11.37
C PHE A 183 5.57 -15.45 -12.11
N VAL A 184 6.44 -14.74 -11.40
CA VAL A 184 7.50 -13.96 -12.06
C VAL A 184 8.27 -14.80 -13.08
N SER A 185 8.52 -14.22 -14.26
CA SER A 185 9.32 -14.86 -15.29
C SER A 185 10.78 -14.52 -15.11
N ASP A 186 11.65 -15.52 -15.18
CA ASP A 186 13.10 -15.35 -15.04
C ASP A 186 13.84 -15.57 -16.36
N GLY A 187 14.97 -14.90 -16.52
CA GLY A 187 15.81 -14.99 -17.70
C GLY A 187 17.29 -14.75 -17.38
N LEU A 188 18.15 -15.50 -18.07
CA LEU A 188 19.61 -15.36 -17.98
C LEU A 188 20.17 -15.08 -19.37
N LYS A 189 20.82 -13.92 -19.55
CA LYS A 189 21.58 -13.61 -20.76
C LYS A 189 23.06 -13.73 -20.46
N TYR A 190 23.80 -14.44 -21.30
CA TYR A 190 25.26 -14.58 -21.19
C TYR A 190 25.95 -13.88 -22.36
N TYR A 191 26.95 -13.06 -22.06
CA TYR A 191 27.79 -12.33 -23.00
C TYR A 191 29.21 -12.91 -22.92
N PRO A 192 29.58 -13.86 -23.80
CA PRO A 192 30.81 -14.63 -23.67
C PRO A 192 32.08 -13.80 -23.79
N VAL A 193 32.04 -12.73 -24.59
CA VAL A 193 33.19 -11.83 -24.83
C VAL A 193 33.56 -11.05 -23.56
N GLU A 194 32.55 -10.73 -22.74
CA GLU A 194 32.67 -9.91 -21.54
C GLU A 194 32.70 -10.75 -20.26
N SER A 195 32.58 -12.08 -20.38
CA SER A 195 32.36 -13.00 -19.24
C SER A 195 31.26 -12.48 -18.30
N LYS A 196 30.16 -12.03 -18.91
CA LYS A 196 29.10 -11.28 -18.24
C LYS A 196 27.77 -12.02 -18.29
N TYR A 197 27.09 -12.07 -17.16
CA TYR A 197 25.72 -12.54 -17.05
C TYR A 197 24.79 -11.38 -16.69
N ILE A 198 23.61 -11.34 -17.31
CA ILE A 198 22.51 -10.46 -16.92
C ILE A 198 21.35 -11.33 -16.51
N ILE A 199 20.93 -11.18 -15.24
CA ILE A 199 19.74 -11.82 -14.70
C ILE A 199 18.57 -10.84 -14.84
N HIS A 200 17.45 -11.33 -15.35
CA HIS A 200 16.23 -10.55 -15.45
C HIS A 200 15.08 -11.31 -14.79
N ILE A 201 14.38 -10.65 -13.86
CA ILE A 201 13.17 -11.18 -13.24
C ILE A 201 12.05 -10.18 -13.49
N SER A 202 11.14 -10.54 -14.40
CA SER A 202 10.02 -9.70 -14.80
C SER A 202 8.86 -9.87 -13.81
N ALA A 203 8.04 -8.82 -13.68
CA ALA A 203 6.82 -8.89 -12.90
C ALA A 203 5.79 -9.89 -13.49
N PRO A 204 4.84 -10.41 -12.71
CA PRO A 204 3.85 -11.37 -13.19
C PRO A 204 3.01 -10.83 -14.35
N SER A 205 2.74 -11.67 -15.33
CA SER A 205 2.08 -11.27 -16.59
C SER A 205 0.62 -10.87 -16.39
N SER A 206 -0.07 -11.42 -15.39
CA SER A 206 -1.47 -11.09 -15.11
C SER A 206 -1.69 -9.65 -14.66
N LEU A 207 -0.65 -8.94 -14.21
CA LEU A 207 -0.74 -7.51 -13.88
C LEU A 207 -1.34 -6.70 -15.03
N LYS A 208 -1.04 -7.05 -16.29
CA LYS A 208 -1.61 -6.40 -17.48
C LYS A 208 -3.10 -6.59 -17.66
N LYS A 209 -3.64 -7.71 -17.16
CA LYS A 209 -5.09 -8.00 -17.23
C LYS A 209 -5.84 -7.03 -16.32
N HIS A 210 -5.30 -6.76 -15.14
CA HIS A 210 -5.93 -5.96 -14.08
C HIS A 210 -5.65 -4.47 -14.22
N PHE A 211 -4.39 -4.10 -14.42
CA PHE A 211 -3.95 -2.72 -14.42
C PHE A 211 -3.73 -2.22 -15.85
N ARG A 212 -4.60 -1.31 -16.29
CA ARG A 212 -4.57 -0.75 -17.65
C ARG A 212 -3.27 -0.01 -17.93
N GLU A 213 -2.64 0.51 -16.89
CA GLU A 213 -1.36 1.18 -16.87
C GLU A 213 -0.23 0.30 -17.44
N PHE A 214 -0.35 -1.03 -17.33
CA PHE A 214 0.64 -1.97 -17.88
C PHE A 214 0.34 -2.43 -19.30
N LYS A 215 -0.80 -2.07 -19.90
CA LYS A 215 -1.13 -2.48 -21.27
C LYS A 215 -0.18 -1.90 -22.33
N GLN A 216 0.47 -0.79 -22.03
CA GLN A 216 1.41 -0.11 -22.93
C GLN A 216 2.88 -0.43 -22.62
N VAL A 217 3.17 -1.20 -21.58
CA VAL A 217 4.52 -1.62 -21.19
C VAL A 217 4.75 -3.01 -21.76
N GLU A 218 5.85 -3.26 -22.47
CA GLU A 218 6.16 -4.64 -22.90
C GLU A 218 6.38 -5.54 -21.66
N ASN A 219 5.98 -6.82 -21.73
CA ASN A 219 6.05 -7.73 -20.55
C ASN A 219 7.49 -7.89 -20.04
N SER A 220 8.45 -7.78 -20.96
CA SER A 220 9.88 -7.84 -20.71
C SER A 220 10.47 -6.57 -20.10
N ASP A 221 9.69 -5.51 -19.90
CA ASP A 221 10.23 -4.20 -19.54
C ASP A 221 10.07 -3.83 -18.07
N ALA A 222 9.05 -4.30 -17.35
CA ALA A 222 8.88 -3.98 -15.94
C ALA A 222 9.37 -5.12 -15.05
N ASN A 223 10.42 -4.87 -14.26
CA ASN A 223 10.89 -5.84 -13.28
C ASN A 223 10.00 -5.82 -12.02
N ILE A 224 10.06 -6.91 -11.24
CA ILE A 224 9.22 -7.07 -10.04
C ILE A 224 9.42 -5.93 -9.03
N ASN A 225 10.65 -5.44 -8.87
CA ASN A 225 10.97 -4.37 -7.91
C ASN A 225 10.27 -3.04 -8.29
N GLN A 226 10.29 -2.67 -9.58
CA GLN A 226 9.61 -1.48 -10.09
C GLN A 226 8.10 -1.53 -9.85
N VAL A 227 7.48 -2.68 -10.12
CA VAL A 227 6.05 -2.88 -9.88
C VAL A 227 5.74 -2.81 -8.39
N THR A 228 6.56 -3.45 -7.56
CA THR A 228 6.41 -3.44 -6.10
C THR A 228 6.40 -2.01 -5.55
N LEU A 229 7.40 -1.22 -5.95
CA LEU A 229 7.51 0.18 -5.57
C LEU A 229 6.28 1.00 -5.98
N TRP A 230 5.78 0.77 -7.20
CA TRP A 230 4.57 1.44 -7.70
C TRP A 230 3.31 1.04 -6.92
N ILE A 231 3.15 -0.24 -6.54
CA ILE A 231 2.03 -0.70 -5.70
C ILE A 231 2.08 -0.03 -4.33
N ILE A 232 3.26 -0.02 -3.69
CA ILE A 232 3.46 0.61 -2.39
C ILE A 232 3.13 2.10 -2.46
N GLU A 233 3.65 2.80 -3.48
CA GLU A 233 3.44 4.25 -3.64
C GLU A 233 1.96 4.61 -3.78
N ASN A 234 1.25 3.98 -4.72
CA ASN A 234 -0.17 4.27 -4.95
C ASN A 234 -1.03 3.91 -3.73
N SER A 235 -0.67 2.84 -3.02
CA SER A 235 -1.42 2.43 -1.83
C SER A 235 -1.24 3.42 -0.68
N ILE A 236 -0.02 3.88 -0.43
CA ILE A 236 0.24 4.88 0.62
C ILE A 236 -0.47 6.20 0.28
N GLU A 237 -0.48 6.62 -0.98
CA GLU A 237 -1.24 7.79 -1.41
C GLU A 237 -2.72 7.65 -1.13
N CYS A 238 -3.32 6.51 -1.49
CA CYS A 238 -4.74 6.27 -1.20
C CYS A 238 -5.03 6.38 0.30
N ILE A 239 -4.15 5.83 1.16
CA ILE A 239 -4.35 5.93 2.61
C ILE A 239 -4.15 7.37 3.10
N ILE A 240 -3.17 8.11 2.57
CA ILE A 240 -2.98 9.54 2.89
C ILE A 240 -4.25 10.33 2.56
N ASP A 241 -4.78 10.19 1.35
CA ASP A 241 -5.99 10.87 0.90
C ASP A 241 -7.17 10.54 1.85
N ILE A 242 -7.32 9.28 2.24
CA ILE A 242 -8.34 8.84 3.20
C ILE A 242 -8.11 9.50 4.58
N MET A 243 -6.89 9.51 5.09
CA MET A 243 -6.59 10.09 6.41
C MET A 243 -6.84 11.60 6.42
N GLU A 244 -6.51 12.32 5.35
CA GLU A 244 -6.79 13.75 5.22
C GLU A 244 -8.28 14.03 5.16
N GLU A 245 -9.02 13.29 4.34
CA GLU A 245 -10.47 13.42 4.23
C GLU A 245 -11.19 13.04 5.54
N LEU A 246 -10.65 12.09 6.29
CA LEU A 246 -11.17 11.70 7.61
C LEU A 246 -11.05 12.84 8.63
N ARG A 247 -9.99 13.66 8.56
CA ARG A 247 -9.84 14.85 9.42
C ARG A 247 -10.90 15.90 9.11
N THR A 248 -11.19 16.12 7.82
CA THR A 248 -12.29 16.98 7.37
C THR A 248 -13.63 16.43 7.85
N TYR A 249 -13.82 15.11 7.75
CA TYR A 249 -15.02 14.46 8.24
C TYR A 249 -15.25 14.67 9.75
N PHE A 250 -14.19 14.63 10.57
CA PHE A 250 -14.32 14.93 12.01
C PHE A 250 -14.89 16.31 12.32
N ASP A 251 -14.68 17.31 11.46
CA ASP A 251 -15.29 18.62 11.65
C ASP A 251 -16.80 18.59 11.38
N THR A 252 -17.27 17.73 10.47
CA THR A 252 -18.70 17.56 10.17
C THR A 252 -19.46 16.80 11.25
N VAL A 253 -18.81 15.85 11.93
CA VAL A 253 -19.42 15.01 12.98
C VAL A 253 -18.93 15.38 14.38
N ARG A 254 -18.42 16.60 14.53
CA ARG A 254 -17.82 17.10 15.77
C ARG A 254 -18.81 17.01 16.93
N LYS A 255 -18.35 16.47 18.06
CA LYS A 255 -19.10 16.33 19.32
C LYS A 255 -18.54 17.21 20.43
N VAL A 256 -17.23 17.49 20.41
CA VAL A 256 -16.56 18.35 21.39
C VAL A 256 -16.63 19.80 20.91
N PRO A 257 -17.25 20.73 21.67
CA PRO A 257 -17.36 22.13 21.28
C PRO A 257 -15.98 22.79 21.14
N VAL A 258 -15.89 23.76 20.21
CA VAL A 258 -14.70 24.61 20.07
C VAL A 258 -14.43 25.36 21.38
N GLY A 259 -13.16 25.38 21.81
CA GLY A 259 -12.73 25.93 23.10
C GLY A 259 -12.79 24.95 24.27
N LYS A 260 -13.30 23.72 24.05
CA LYS A 260 -13.31 22.63 25.03
C LYS A 260 -12.41 21.46 24.62
N GLU A 261 -11.45 21.71 23.74
CA GLU A 261 -10.48 20.71 23.29
C GLU A 261 -9.63 20.20 24.46
N VAL A 262 -9.34 18.91 24.43
CA VAL A 262 -8.58 18.18 25.45
C VAL A 262 -7.08 18.52 25.32
N TYR A 263 -6.59 18.56 24.10
CA TYR A 263 -5.23 18.94 23.75
C TYR A 263 -5.22 20.35 23.15
N THR A 264 -4.47 21.25 23.77
CA THR A 264 -4.19 22.57 23.21
C THR A 264 -2.77 22.58 22.66
N PHE A 265 -2.63 22.80 21.36
CA PHE A 265 -1.32 23.07 20.79
C PHE A 265 -0.93 24.48 21.20
N ARG A 266 0.17 24.63 21.94
CA ARG A 266 0.78 25.95 22.10
C ARG A 266 1.10 26.46 20.70
N LYS A 267 0.47 27.56 20.28
CA LYS A 267 0.96 28.31 19.11
C LYS A 267 2.41 28.67 19.44
N GLY A 268 3.34 28.15 18.64
CA GLY A 268 4.76 28.42 18.82
C GLY A 268 4.99 29.92 18.90
N SER A 269 5.62 30.33 19.99
CA SER A 269 6.34 31.59 20.13
C SER A 269 7.53 31.63 19.18
#